data_AF-A0A0C1K1Y2-F1
#
_entry.id   AF-A0A0C1K1Y2-F1
#
_cell.length_a   1.000
_cell.length_b   1.000
_cell.length_c   1.000
_cell.angle_alpha   90.00
_cell.angle_beta   90.00
_cell.angle_gamma   90.00
#
_symmetry.space_group_name_H-M   'P 1'
#
loop_
_entity.id
_entity.type
_entity.pdbx_description
1 polymer ?
#
loop_
_entity_poly.entity_id
_entity_poly.type
_entity_poly.pdbx_seq_one_letter_code
_entity_poly.pdbx_strand_id
1 'polypeptide(L)' 'MTIPFKAKFIQSISTFPMEIDEIIEIVGVDDEESCEYDKFVQVKWKDKETLGVPLKQLKGINVDDKTK' A
#
# COMPACT_ATOMS: atom_id res chain seq x y z
N MET A 1 8.36 6.51 9.15
CA MET A 1 7.15 6.49 8.32
C MET A 1 6.01 7.02 9.16
N THR A 2 5.28 8.03 8.69
CA THR A 2 4.08 8.55 9.36
C THR A 2 2.87 8.03 8.60
N ILE A 3 1.92 7.40 9.30
CA ILE A 3 0.67 6.91 8.73
C ILE A 3 -0.45 7.85 9.23
N PRO A 4 -1.38 8.32 8.37
CA PRO A 4 -1.54 7.93 6.98
C PRO A 4 -0.56 8.63 6.01
N PHE A 5 -0.20 7.93 4.92
CA PHE A 5 0.59 8.51 3.82
C PHE A 5 0.06 8.04 2.46
N LYS A 6 0.42 8.76 1.39
CA LYS A 6 -0.03 8.43 0.03
C LYS A 6 0.95 7.50 -0.67
N ALA A 7 0.43 6.53 -1.41
CA ALA A 7 1.20 5.66 -2.27
C ALA A 7 0.58 5.62 -3.67
N LYS A 8 1.43 5.38 -4.66
CA LYS A 8 1.03 5.18 -6.05
C LYS A 8 0.97 3.70 -6.35
N PHE A 9 -0.11 3.24 -6.94
CA PHE A 9 -0.21 1.88 -7.45
C PHE A 9 0.63 1.77 -8.73
N ILE A 10 1.66 0.94 -8.73
CA ILE A 10 2.61 0.83 -9.86
C ILE A 10 2.48 -0.49 -10.63
N GLN A 11 1.68 -1.43 -10.12
CA GLN A 11 1.56 -2.76 -10.72
C GLN A 11 0.13 -3.28 -10.54
N SER A 12 -0.57 -3.55 -11.64
CA SER A 12 -1.86 -4.24 -11.59
C SER A 12 -1.68 -5.74 -11.50
N ILE A 13 -2.23 -6.37 -10.46
CA ILE A 13 -2.54 -7.80 -10.48
C ILE A 13 -4.05 -7.95 -10.50
N SER A 14 -4.53 -9.02 -11.13
CA SER A 14 -5.95 -9.27 -11.39
C SER A 14 -6.85 -9.33 -10.14
N THR A 15 -6.28 -9.30 -8.93
CA THR A 15 -6.98 -9.33 -7.66
C THR A 15 -7.38 -7.95 -7.14
N PHE A 16 -6.80 -6.85 -7.66
CA PHE A 16 -7.13 -5.50 -7.22
C PHE A 16 -7.90 -4.72 -8.29
N PRO A 17 -9.03 -4.08 -7.92
CA PRO A 17 -9.81 -3.24 -8.83
C PRO A 17 -9.21 -1.83 -9.05
N MET A 18 -7.92 -1.64 -8.77
CA MET A 18 -7.23 -0.34 -8.84
C MET A 18 -6.51 -0.19 -10.18
N GLU A 19 -6.48 1.03 -10.69
CA GLU A 19 -5.74 1.35 -11.92
C GLU A 19 -4.25 1.57 -11.61
N ILE A 20 -3.39 1.20 -12.56
CA ILE A 20 -1.98 1.60 -12.51
C ILE A 20 -1.94 3.13 -12.51
N ASP A 21 -1.01 3.71 -11.76
CA ASP A 21 -0.87 5.13 -11.48
C ASP A 21 -1.92 5.75 -10.55
N GLU A 22 -2.88 4.96 -10.05
CA GLU A 22 -3.86 5.44 -9.05
C GLU A 22 -3.18 5.77 -7.72
N ILE A 23 -3.57 6.90 -7.12
CA ILE A 23 -3.04 7.35 -5.81
C ILE A 23 -4.00 6.88 -4.72
N ILE A 24 -3.47 6.13 -3.77
CA ILE A 24 -4.22 5.58 -2.64
C ILE A 24 -3.60 6.03 -1.32
N GLU A 25 -4.41 6.08 -0.27
CA GLU A 25 -3.97 6.46 1.07
C GLU A 25 -3.76 5.22 1.93
N ILE A 26 -2.53 5.03 2.39
CA ILE A 26 -2.16 3.96 3.31
C ILE A 26 -2.54 4.42 4.71
N VAL A 27 -3.41 3.67 5.37
CA VAL A 27 -3.95 3.96 6.69
C VAL A 27 -3.45 3.02 7.77
N GLY A 28 -2.78 1.93 7.37
CA GLY A 28 -2.17 0.96 8.29
C GLY A 28 -1.11 0.11 7.58
N VAL A 29 -0.21 -0.46 8.36
CA VAL A 29 0.73 -1.48 7.90
C VAL A 29 0.34 -2.76 8.61
N ASP A 30 0.17 -3.83 7.84
CA ASP A 30 -0.07 -5.15 8.40
C ASP A 30 1.31 -5.72 8.74
N ASP A 31 1.75 -5.46 9.97
CA ASP A 31 3.04 -5.90 10.51
C ASP A 31 2.92 -7.28 11.19
N GLU A 32 1.94 -8.10 10.77
CA GLU A 32 1.93 -9.52 11.14
C GLU A 32 3.12 -10.21 10.47
N GLU A 33 4.22 -10.19 11.20
CA GLU A 33 5.47 -10.94 11.08
C GLU A 33 5.27 -12.37 10.54
N SER A 34 5.07 -12.56 9.23
CA SER A 34 5.10 -13.90 8.65
C SER A 34 5.22 -13.96 7.12
N CYS A 35 6.10 -14.88 6.70
CA CYS A 35 6.29 -15.43 5.35
C CYS A 35 6.97 -14.53 4.32
N GLU A 36 8.30 -14.48 4.40
CA GLU A 36 9.35 -14.56 3.34
C GLU A 36 9.17 -13.97 1.92
N TYR A 37 8.00 -13.48 1.50
CA TYR A 37 7.77 -13.07 0.09
C TYR A 37 6.97 -11.77 -0.09
N ASP A 38 6.02 -11.37 0.76
CA ASP A 38 5.25 -10.14 0.53
C ASP A 38 4.69 -9.47 1.80
N LYS A 39 5.05 -8.20 2.02
CA LYS A 39 4.44 -7.34 3.06
C LYS A 39 3.14 -6.75 2.55
N PHE A 40 2.07 -6.77 3.36
CA PHE A 40 0.79 -6.15 3.03
C PHE A 40 0.56 -4.87 3.84
N VAL A 41 -0.14 -3.93 3.24
CA VAL A 41 -0.50 -2.65 3.88
C VAL A 41 -1.97 -2.36 3.68
N GLN A 42 -2.58 -1.78 4.69
CA GLN A 42 -3.99 -1.42 4.65
C GLN A 42 -4.14 -0.05 4.00
N VAL A 43 -4.89 0.00 2.91
CA VAL A 43 -5.16 1.22 2.15
C VAL A 43 -6.65 1.53 2.17
N LYS A 44 -6.98 2.82 2.28
CA LYS A 44 -8.34 3.30 2.14
C LYS A 44 -8.61 3.55 0.66
N TRP A 45 -9.48 2.75 0.07
CA TRP A 45 -9.87 2.87 -1.34
C TRP A 45 -11.35 3.22 -1.47
N LYS A 46 -11.63 4.45 -1.91
CA LYS A 46 -12.99 5.01 -2.05
C LYS A 46 -13.79 4.87 -0.74
N ASP A 47 -15.05 4.45 -0.83
CA ASP A 47 -15.96 4.19 0.31
C ASP A 47 -15.88 2.75 0.83
N LYS A 48 -14.94 1.92 0.35
CA LYS A 48 -14.81 0.55 0.86
C LYS A 48 -14.06 0.54 2.19
N GLU A 49 -14.40 -0.45 3.03
CA GLU A 49 -13.57 -0.87 4.16
C GLU A 49 -12.15 -1.17 3.66
N THR A 50 -11.16 -0.85 4.48
CA THR A 50 -9.74 -0.87 4.14
C THR A 50 -9.32 -2.13 3.38
N LEU A 51 -8.60 -1.96 2.27
CA LEU A 51 -8.08 -3.07 1.46
C LEU A 51 -6.63 -3.38 1.86
N GLY A 52 -6.30 -4.65 2.03
CA GLY A 52 -4.90 -5.07 2.17
C GLY A 52 -4.26 -5.18 0.79
N VAL A 53 -3.25 -4.37 0.49
CA VAL A 53 -2.51 -4.37 -0.78
C VAL A 53 -1.04 -4.70 -0.51
N PRO A 54 -0.38 -5.55 -1.31
CA PRO A 54 1.04 -5.84 -1.09
C PRO A 54 1.91 -4.65 -1.46
N LEU A 55 2.89 -4.36 -0.61
CA LEU A 55 3.76 -3.20 -0.70
C LEU A 55 4.62 -3.21 -1.97
N LYS A 56 4.93 -4.38 -2.54
CA LYS A 56 5.66 -4.48 -3.83
C LYS A 56 4.93 -3.82 -4.99
N GLN A 57 3.60 -3.69 -4.89
CA GLN A 57 2.76 -3.07 -5.94
C GLN A 57 2.58 -1.57 -5.72
N LEU A 58 3.12 -1.03 -4.62
CA LEU A 58 2.94 0.33 -4.19
C LEU A 58 4.28 1.05 -4.18
N LYS A 59 4.25 2.29 -4.65
CA LYS A 59 5.37 3.22 -4.53
C LYS A 59 4.96 4.35 -3.60
N GLY A 60 5.55 4.40 -2.41
CA GLY A 60 5.30 5.48 -1.46
C GLY A 60 5.60 6.85 -2.09
N ILE A 61 4.63 7.76 -2.02
CA ILE A 61 4.80 9.15 -2.46
C ILE A 61 5.14 9.96 -1.23
N ASN A 62 6.32 10.59 -1.22
CA ASN A 62 6.74 11.46 -0.13
C ASN A 62 6.76 10.75 1.24
N VAL A 63 6.98 9.44 1.24
CA VAL A 63 7.40 8.73 2.45
C VAL A 63 8.78 9.27 2.78
N ASP A 64 8.90 9.98 3.90
CA ASP A 64 10.19 10.43 4.41
C ASP A 64 11.16 9.25 4.35
N ASP A 65 12.20 9.43 3.53
CA ASP A 65 13.29 8.50 3.26
C ASP A 65 14.10 8.32 4.55
N LYS A 66 13.48 7.70 5.54
CA LYS A 66 14.07 7.31 6.81
C LYS A 66 14.01 5.80 6.90
N THR A 67 14.50 5.17 5.84
CA THR A 67 14.82 3.74 5.80
C THR A 67 16.24 3.63 5.25
N LYS A 68 17.21 3.72 6.17
CA LYS A 68 18.59 3.32 5.92
C LYS A 68 18.82 1.98 6.59
#